data_AF-A0A934ZT36-F1
#
_entry.id   AF-A0A934ZT36-F1
#
_cell.length_a   1.000
_cell.length_b   1.000
_cell.length_c   1.000
_cell.angle_alpha   90.00
_cell.angle_beta   90.00
_cell.angle_gamma   90.00
#
_symmetry.space_group_name_H-M   'P 1'
#
loop_
_entity.id
_entity.type
_entity.pdbx_description
1 polymer ?
#
loop_
_entity_poly.entity_id
_entity_poly.type
_entity_poly.pdbx_seq_one_letter_code
_entity_poly.pdbx_strand_id
1 'polypeptide(L)' 'MMVRLTVIAGGEPGRAWQVESGGVRYIGSAGASDVVLVGDGDVAAVHAGLYWVGAECRLRDMGTGERSG' A
#
# COMPACT_ATOMS: atom_id res chain seq x y z
N MET A 1 -9.82 -14.61 -2.36
CA MET A 1 -10.57 -13.52 -1.72
C MET A 1 -10.06 -12.19 -2.26
N MET A 2 -10.85 -11.12 -2.23
CA MET A 2 -10.45 -9.84 -2.81
C MET A 2 -10.90 -8.68 -1.93
N VAL A 3 -10.08 -7.63 -1.86
CA VAL A 3 -10.46 -6.33 -1.29
C VAL A 3 -10.31 -5.24 -2.34
N ARG A 4 -11.09 -4.17 -2.21
CA ARG A 4 -10.94 -2.96 -3.02
C ARG A 4 -10.30 -1.87 -2.17
N LEU A 5 -9.14 -1.39 -2.57
CA LEU A 5 -8.54 -0.17 -2.02
C LEU A 5 -8.99 0.99 -2.88
N THR A 6 -9.45 2.07 -2.26
CA THR A 6 -9.85 3.30 -2.95
C THR A 6 -9.21 4.48 -2.24
N VAL A 7 -8.53 5.34 -3.00
CA VAL A 7 -8.02 6.61 -2.48
C VAL A 7 -9.20 7.55 -2.25
N ILE A 8 -9.39 7.98 -1.01
CA ILE A 8 -10.46 8.95 -0.67
C ILE A 8 -9.94 10.38 -0.56
N ALA A 9 -8.64 10.56 -0.30
CA ALA A 9 -7.94 11.83 -0.19
C ALA A 9 -6.44 11.61 -0.47
N GLY A 10 -5.71 12.69 -0.79
CA GLY A 10 -4.28 12.63 -1.18
C GLY A 10 -4.08 12.97 -2.65
N GLY A 11 -3.00 12.44 -3.24
CA GLY A 11 -2.57 12.81 -4.59
C GLY A 11 -3.47 12.32 -5.73
N GLU A 12 -4.22 11.22 -5.55
CA GLU A 12 -5.10 10.66 -6.59
C GLU A 12 -6.47 10.19 -6.09
N PRO A 13 -7.35 11.08 -5.57
CA PRO A 13 -8.67 10.70 -5.08
C PRO A 13 -9.53 10.00 -6.15
N GLY A 14 -10.22 8.94 -5.74
CA GLY A 14 -11.06 8.11 -6.61
C GLY A 14 -10.32 6.97 -7.32
N ARG A 15 -8.98 6.99 -7.36
CA ARG A 15 -8.18 5.86 -7.85
C ARG A 15 -8.44 4.62 -6.99
N ALA A 16 -8.55 3.46 -7.63
CA ALA A 16 -8.84 2.22 -6.93
C ALA A 16 -8.05 1.03 -7.49
N TRP A 17 -7.76 0.08 -6.60
CA TRP A 17 -7.12 -1.19 -6.94
C TRP A 17 -7.96 -2.34 -6.42
N GLN A 18 -8.05 -3.39 -7.23
CA GLN A 18 -8.50 -4.70 -6.77
C GLN A 18 -7.27 -5.47 -6.31
N VAL A 19 -7.27 -5.87 -5.04
CA VAL A 19 -6.15 -6.60 -4.45
C VAL A 19 -6.62 -7.98 -4.05
N GLU A 20 -6.09 -8.97 -4.75
CA GLU A 20 -6.38 -10.38 -4.50
C GLU A 20 -5.55 -10.92 -3.34
N SER A 21 -6.14 -11.86 -2.61
CA SER A 21 -5.47 -12.65 -1.58
C SER A 21 -4.29 -13.42 -2.16
N GLY A 22 -3.15 -13.36 -1.49
CA GLY A 22 -1.93 -14.04 -1.90
C GLY A 22 -0.76 -13.63 -1.02
N GLY A 23 0.42 -13.48 -1.62
CA GLY A 23 1.58 -12.89 -0.96
C GLY A 23 1.32 -11.46 -0.46
N VAL A 24 2.32 -10.89 0.23
CA VAL A 24 2.25 -9.51 0.70
C VAL A 24 2.15 -8.55 -0.49
N ARG A 25 1.25 -7.57 -0.39
CA ARG A 25 1.06 -6.51 -1.37
C ARG A 25 1.57 -5.21 -0.79
N TYR A 26 2.57 -4.64 -1.42
CA TYR A 26 3.23 -3.43 -0.91
C TYR A 26 2.51 -2.18 -1.40
N ILE A 27 2.28 -1.25 -0.48
CA ILE A 27 1.72 0.07 -0.73
C ILE A 27 2.81 1.10 -0.48
N GLY A 28 3.01 2.02 -1.42
CA GLY A 28 3.99 3.09 -1.28
C GLY A 28 3.99 4.04 -2.47
N SER A 29 4.98 4.94 -2.52
CA SER A 29 5.05 5.99 -3.54
C SER A 29 5.85 5.62 -4.80
N ALA A 30 6.66 4.55 -4.75
CA ALA A 30 7.52 4.15 -5.87
C ALA A 30 8.08 2.72 -5.70
N GLY A 31 9.00 2.31 -6.60
CA GLY A 31 9.84 1.13 -6.43
C GLY A 31 9.08 -0.20 -6.58
N ALA A 32 9.24 -1.08 -5.59
CA ALA A 32 8.66 -2.43 -5.57
C ALA A 32 7.21 -2.50 -5.06
N SER A 33 6.52 -1.36 -4.95
CA SER A 33 5.13 -1.30 -4.49
C SER A 33 4.15 -1.79 -5.55
N ASP A 34 3.26 -2.71 -5.18
CA ASP A 34 2.14 -3.17 -6.02
C ASP A 34 1.06 -2.07 -6.16
N VAL A 35 0.84 -1.32 -5.09
CA VAL A 35 -0.11 -0.19 -5.02
C VAL A 35 0.69 1.10 -4.90
N VAL A 36 0.72 1.87 -5.99
CA VAL A 36 1.52 3.09 -6.08
C VAL A 36 0.63 4.32 -5.87
N LEU A 37 0.84 5.03 -4.77
CA LEU A 37 0.21 6.31 -4.45
C LEU A 37 1.09 7.46 -4.97
N VAL A 38 0.65 8.14 -6.03
CA VAL A 38 1.41 9.24 -6.62
C VAL A 38 1.00 10.56 -6.00
N GLY A 39 1.97 11.45 -5.74
CA GLY A 39 1.70 12.83 -5.31
C GLY A 39 1.56 13.05 -3.80
N ASP A 40 1.71 12.00 -2.98
CA ASP A 40 1.72 12.11 -1.51
C ASP A 40 3.17 12.05 -0.98
N GLY A 41 3.72 13.22 -0.64
CA GLY A 41 5.14 13.38 -0.26
C GLY A 41 5.56 12.69 1.04
N ASP A 42 4.61 12.39 1.92
CA ASP A 42 4.86 11.71 3.19
C ASP A 42 4.87 10.18 3.05
N VAL A 43 4.49 9.65 1.88
CA VAL A 43 4.44 8.21 1.63
C VAL A 43 5.82 7.72 1.20
N ALA A 44 6.40 6.81 1.99
CA ALA A 44 7.66 6.16 1.66
C ALA A 44 7.55 5.24 0.43
N ALA A 45 8.68 4.91 -0.19
CA ALA A 45 8.72 4.04 -1.38
C ALA A 45 8.00 2.70 -1.15
N VAL A 46 8.20 2.10 0.03
CA VAL A 46 7.39 1.00 0.57
C VAL A 46 6.99 1.42 1.97
N HIS A 47 5.72 1.75 2.18
CA HIS A 47 5.22 2.34 3.42
C HIS A 47 4.41 1.33 4.25
N ALA A 48 3.55 0.56 3.58
CA ALA A 48 2.72 -0.45 4.23
C ALA A 48 2.65 -1.74 3.41
N GLY A 49 2.26 -2.83 4.06
CA GLY A 49 2.01 -4.13 3.45
C GLY A 49 0.62 -4.64 3.79
N LEU A 50 -0.13 -5.06 2.77
CA LEU A 50 -1.36 -5.83 2.91
C LEU A 50 -1.07 -7.32 2.83
N TYR A 51 -1.63 -8.09 3.75
CA TYR A 51 -1.46 -9.53 3.79
C TYR A 51 -2.70 -10.21 4.35
N TRP A 52 -2.83 -11.51 4.10
CA TRP A 52 -4.00 -12.29 4.51
C TRP A 52 -3.66 -13.26 5.65
N VAL A 53 -4.53 -13.33 6.65
CA VAL A 53 -4.52 -14.34 7.72
C VAL A 53 -5.85 -15.08 7.65
N GLY A 54 -5.86 -16.25 6.99
CA GLY A 54 -7.11 -16.93 6.64
C GLY A 54 -7.98 -16.06 5.73
N ALA A 55 -9.20 -15.76 6.18
CA ALA A 55 -10.14 -14.88 5.47
C ALA A 55 -10.04 -13.41 5.88
N GLU A 56 -9.09 -13.02 6.73
CA GLU A 56 -8.92 -11.62 7.14
C GLU A 56 -7.81 -10.97 6.32
N CYS A 57 -8.09 -9.80 5.77
CA CYS A 57 -7.07 -8.93 5.17
C CYS A 57 -6.57 -7.97 6.24
N ARG A 58 -5.26 -7.94 6.48
CA ARG A 58 -4.59 -7.13 7.50
C ARG A 58 -3.59 -6.20 6.85
N LEU A 59 -3.38 -5.07 7.49
CA LEU A 59 -2.39 -4.08 7.10
C LEU A 59 -1.28 -4.04 8.14
N ARG A 60 -0.04 -3.95 7.68
CA ARG A 60 1.15 -3.78 8.52
C ARG A 60 1.89 -2.54 8.05
N ASP A 61 2.24 -1.69 9.00
CA ASP A 61 3.23 -0.63 8.78
C ASP A 61 4.61 -1.25 8.58
N MET A 62 5.27 -0.90 7.49
CA MET A 62 6.62 -1.38 7.15
C MET A 62 7.70 -0.45 7.69
N GLY A 63 7.32 0.68 8.27
CA GLY A 63 8.18 1.76 8.67
C GLY A 63 8.54 2.65 7.47
N THR A 64 8.58 3.96 7.69
CA THR A 64 9.31 4.85 6.80
C THR A 64 10.78 4.50 6.99
N GLY A 65 11.38 3.74 6.06
CA GLY A 65 12.80 3.40 6.16
C GLY A 65 13.58 4.66 6.52
N GLU A 66 14.21 4.67 7.71
CA GLU A 66 15.05 5.78 8.11
C GLU A 66 16.03 5.99 6.96
N ARG A 67 16.06 7.19 6.39
CA ARG A 67 17.17 7.56 5.53
C ARG A 67 18.39 7.48 6.42
N SER A 68 19.11 6.36 6.36
CA SER A 68 20.48 6.27 6.87
C SER A 68 21.24 7.40 6.19
N GLY A 69 21.48 8.46 6.96
CA GLY A 69 22.31 9.59 6.55
C GLY A 69 23.77 9.18 6.38
#